data_AF-A0A532VID6-F1
#
_entry.id   AF-A0A532VID6-F1
#
_cell.length_a   1.000
_cell.length_b   1.000
_cell.length_c   1.000
_cell.angle_alpha   90.00
_cell.angle_beta   90.00
_cell.angle_gamma   90.00
#
_symmetry.space_group_name_H-M   'P 1'
#
loop_
_entity.id
_entity.type
_entity.pdbx_description
1 polymer ?
#
loop_
_entity_poly.entity_id
_entity_poly.type
_entity_poly.pdbx_seq_one_letter_code
_entity_poly.pdbx_strand_id
1 'polypeptide(L)'
;LSFGRMGILAFLESFPYHWILIGLLFFLVSSTILSRYDISYKRPFKVILSILIVLIFTAGIALAISGLNEAIEERVSQGKAPFLQFFYRRRELWKNGLVGEVIEIRSSGLLVETGEGKRVLIQFTENILLPMGSDFKIGDLIRTVGKWDGEDFHAYVLRPTNKAEDL
;
A
#
# COMPACT_ATOMS: atom_id res chain seq x y z
N LEU A 1 -18.71 14.66 -19.88
CA LEU A 1 -19.82 14.91 -18.93
C LEU A 1 -19.75 16.36 -18.46
N SER A 2 -20.63 17.22 -18.99
CA SER A 2 -20.74 18.62 -18.57
C SER A 2 -21.68 18.69 -17.37
N PHE A 3 -21.13 18.67 -16.16
CA PHE A 3 -21.94 18.66 -14.92
C PHE A 3 -22.43 20.07 -14.47
N GLY A 4 -22.29 21.11 -15.30
CA GLY A 4 -22.82 22.44 -15.01
C GLY A 4 -22.39 22.99 -13.63
N ARG A 5 -23.22 23.86 -13.02
CA ARG A 5 -22.96 24.45 -11.68
C ARG A 5 -22.93 23.41 -10.55
N MET A 6 -23.69 22.32 -10.65
CA MET A 6 -23.69 21.26 -9.63
C MET A 6 -22.38 20.44 -9.63
N GLY A 7 -21.79 20.18 -10.79
CA GLY A 7 -20.51 19.49 -10.90
C GLY A 7 -19.36 20.28 -10.30
N ILE A 8 -19.37 21.60 -10.46
CA ILE A 8 -18.40 22.49 -9.84
C ILE A 8 -18.51 22.41 -8.31
N LEU A 9 -19.74 22.41 -7.76
CA LEU A 9 -19.95 22.27 -6.31
C LEU A 9 -19.46 20.92 -5.78
N ALA A 10 -19.79 19.82 -6.45
CA ALA A 10 -19.32 18.49 -6.06
C ALA A 10 -17.79 18.34 -6.17
N PHE A 11 -17.18 18.97 -7.17
CA PHE A 11 -15.73 19.02 -7.31
C PHE A 11 -15.09 19.83 -6.20
N LEU A 12 -15.63 21.01 -5.86
CA LEU A 12 -15.12 21.79 -4.73
C LEU A 12 -15.22 20.99 -3.43
N GLU A 13 -16.36 20.37 -3.15
CA GLU A 13 -16.53 19.57 -1.93
C GLU A 13 -15.55 18.40 -1.81
N SER A 14 -15.23 17.74 -2.93
CA SER A 14 -14.23 16.66 -2.99
C SER A 14 -12.80 17.15 -3.20
N PHE A 15 -12.60 18.46 -3.38
CA PHE A 15 -11.28 18.99 -3.70
C PHE A 15 -10.37 18.89 -2.48
N PRO A 16 -9.15 18.36 -2.62
CA PRO A 16 -8.30 18.08 -1.48
C PRO A 16 -7.59 19.35 -0.98
N TYR A 17 -8.33 20.29 -0.39
CA TYR A 17 -7.86 21.61 0.05
C TYR A 17 -6.61 21.60 0.94
N HIS A 18 -6.44 20.54 1.74
CA HIS A 18 -5.24 20.33 2.56
C HIS A 18 -3.93 20.36 1.75
N TRP A 19 -3.89 19.86 0.51
CA TRP A 19 -2.68 19.92 -0.32
C TRP A 19 -2.35 21.36 -0.74
N ILE A 20 -3.36 22.19 -0.98
CA ILE A 20 -3.13 23.62 -1.25
C ILE A 20 -2.56 24.30 -0.01
N LEU A 21 -3.14 24.05 1.17
CA LEU A 21 -2.66 24.61 2.43
C LEU A 21 -1.22 24.18 2.73
N ILE A 22 -0.90 22.90 2.53
CA ILE A 22 0.46 22.38 2.67
C ILE A 22 1.39 23.07 1.66
N GLY A 23 1.01 23.13 0.38
CA GLY A 23 1.81 23.81 -0.65
C GLY A 23 2.06 25.29 -0.33
N LEU A 24 1.04 25.99 0.15
CA LEU A 24 1.15 27.39 0.57
C LEU A 24 2.08 27.54 1.77
N LEU A 25 1.97 26.66 2.77
CA LEU A 25 2.86 26.64 3.91
C LEU A 25 4.32 26.41 3.48
N PHE A 26 4.57 25.41 2.63
CA PHE A 26 5.90 25.14 2.09
C PHE A 26 6.46 26.31 1.28
N PHE A 27 5.62 26.98 0.48
CA PHE A 27 6.00 28.16 -0.27
C PHE A 27 6.40 29.32 0.66
N LEU A 28 5.61 29.59 1.70
CA LEU A 28 5.92 30.63 2.70
C LEU A 28 7.22 30.33 3.46
N VAL A 29 7.39 29.09 3.91
CA VAL A 29 8.62 28.65 4.58
C VAL A 29 9.81 28.78 3.64
N SER A 30 9.70 28.30 2.40
CA SER A 30 10.78 28.40 1.41
C SER A 30 11.12 29.85 1.09
N SER A 31 10.12 30.70 0.89
CA SER A 31 10.30 32.14 0.65
C SER A 31 10.92 32.84 1.85
N THR A 32 10.56 32.46 3.08
CA THR A 32 11.15 33.00 4.31
C THR A 32 12.61 32.58 4.45
N ILE A 33 12.92 31.30 4.20
CA ILE A 33 14.29 30.78 4.23
C ILE A 33 15.12 31.49 3.15
N LEU A 34 14.59 31.62 1.93
CA LEU A 34 15.28 32.25 0.82
C LEU A 34 15.50 33.76 1.03
N SER A 35 14.57 34.45 1.71
CA SER A 35 14.69 35.88 2.01
C SER A 35 15.57 36.18 3.22
N ARG A 36 15.64 35.28 4.22
CA ARG A 36 16.52 35.42 5.40
C ARG A 36 17.95 35.02 5.11
N TYR A 37 18.16 34.11 4.18
CA TYR A 37 19.49 33.70 3.75
C TYR A 37 19.86 34.42 2.46
N ASP A 38 20.71 35.44 2.57
CA ASP A 38 21.52 36.03 1.48
C ASP A 38 22.51 35.01 0.85
N ILE A 39 22.22 33.71 0.98
CA ILE A 39 22.92 32.59 0.38
C ILE A 39 22.73 32.57 -1.14
N SER A 40 21.73 33.28 -1.67
CA SER A 40 21.50 33.39 -3.11
C SER A 40 22.68 33.98 -3.89
N TYR A 41 23.70 34.56 -3.23
CA TYR A 41 24.79 35.21 -3.98
C TYR A 41 26.22 34.72 -3.71
N LYS A 42 26.50 33.95 -2.63
CA LYS A 42 27.91 33.62 -2.29
C LYS A 42 28.23 32.14 -2.07
N ARG A 43 27.26 31.22 -2.11
CA ARG A 43 27.53 29.78 -2.20
C ARG A 43 26.74 29.17 -3.34
N PRO A 44 27.28 28.19 -4.09
CA PRO A 44 26.52 27.58 -5.16
C PRO A 44 25.36 26.82 -4.50
N PHE A 45 24.14 27.31 -4.67
CA PHE A 45 22.91 26.62 -4.28
C PHE A 45 22.93 25.13 -4.69
N LYS A 46 23.58 24.83 -5.82
CA LYS A 46 23.90 23.49 -6.32
C LYS A 46 24.61 22.59 -5.29
N VAL A 47 25.53 23.12 -4.48
CA VAL A 47 26.26 22.35 -3.46
C VAL A 47 25.34 21.95 -2.31
N ILE A 48 24.51 22.88 -1.81
CA ILE A 48 23.54 22.59 -0.75
C ILE A 48 22.52 21.57 -1.23
N LEU A 49 22.00 21.77 -2.45
CA LEU A 49 21.07 20.83 -3.08
C LEU A 49 21.70 19.45 -3.27
N SER A 50 22.95 19.39 -3.73
CA SER A 50 23.68 18.12 -3.92
C SER A 50 23.89 17.39 -2.60
N ILE A 51 24.29 18.10 -1.53
CA ILE A 51 24.42 17.51 -0.18
C ILE A 51 23.07 16.98 0.29
N LEU A 52 21.98 17.74 0.12
CA LEU A 52 20.65 17.31 0.53
C LEU A 52 20.21 16.05 -0.22
N ILE A 53 20.43 15.99 -1.54
CA ILE A 53 20.13 14.81 -2.35
C ILE A 53 20.92 13.60 -1.83
N VAL A 54 22.23 13.73 -1.67
CA VAL A 54 23.09 12.65 -1.16
C VAL A 54 22.64 12.19 0.22
N LEU A 55 22.27 13.12 1.12
CA LEU A 55 21.74 12.82 2.45
C LEU A 55 20.42 12.04 2.38
N ILE A 56 19.49 12.44 1.51
CA ILE A 56 18.20 11.76 1.33
C ILE A 56 18.42 10.34 0.83
N PHE A 57 19.28 10.15 -0.18
CA PHE A 57 19.59 8.83 -0.71
C PHE A 57 20.30 7.94 0.32
N THR A 58 21.31 8.47 1.03
CA THR A 58 22.01 7.71 2.06
C THR A 58 21.10 7.32 3.22
N ALA A 59 20.25 8.24 3.69
CA ALA A 59 19.24 7.93 4.71
C ALA A 59 18.23 6.89 4.19
N GLY A 60 17.76 7.02 2.95
CA GLY A 60 16.84 6.07 2.33
C GLY A 60 17.42 4.67 2.21
N ILE A 61 18.68 4.56 1.77
CA ILE A 61 19.41 3.28 1.69
C ILE A 61 19.64 2.70 3.09
N ALA A 62 20.09 3.52 4.04
CA ALA A 62 20.29 3.09 5.41
C ALA A 62 18.99 2.54 6.03
N LEU A 63 17.86 3.21 5.80
CA LEU A 63 16.54 2.75 6.24
C LEU A 63 16.11 1.46 5.53
N ALA A 64 16.40 1.31 4.23
CA ALA A 64 16.07 0.11 3.47
C ALA A 64 16.85 -1.12 3.92
N ILE A 65 18.10 -0.97 4.37
CA ILE A 65 18.95 -2.09 4.78
C ILE A 65 18.83 -2.39 6.28
N SER A 66 18.60 -1.38 7.12
CA SER A 66 18.67 -1.52 8.59
C SER A 66 17.53 -2.32 9.22
N GLY A 67 16.54 -2.78 8.45
CA GLY A 67 15.38 -3.49 9.00
C GLY A 67 14.49 -2.60 9.89
N LEU A 68 14.75 -1.28 9.92
CA LEU A 68 14.05 -0.35 10.80
C LEU A 68 12.56 -0.31 10.46
N ASN A 69 12.22 -0.53 9.19
CA ASN A 69 10.86 -0.56 8.69
C ASN A 69 10.09 -1.75 9.27
N GLU A 70 10.72 -2.92 9.32
CA GLU A 70 10.18 -4.16 9.90
C GLU A 70 10.00 -4.01 11.41
N ALA A 71 10.97 -3.39 12.11
CA ALA A 71 10.86 -3.11 13.54
C ALA A 71 9.73 -2.12 13.88
N ILE A 72 9.50 -1.12 13.03
CA ILE A 72 8.38 -0.18 13.17
C ILE A 72 7.06 -0.90 12.88
N GLU A 73 7.00 -1.72 11.83
CA GLU A 73 5.83 -2.53 11.48
C GLU A 73 5.42 -3.46 12.63
N GLU A 74 6.38 -4.14 13.27
CA GLU A 74 6.13 -4.98 14.44
C GLU A 74 5.60 -4.17 15.64
N ARG A 75 6.13 -2.96 15.88
CA ARG A 75 5.61 -2.09 16.95
C ARG A 75 4.20 -1.59 16.65
N VAL A 76 3.89 -1.32 15.39
CA VAL A 76 2.55 -0.92 14.96
C VAL A 76 1.57 -2.07 15.11
N SER A 77 1.94 -3.30 14.72
CA SER A 77 1.09 -4.49 14.86
C SER A 77 0.82 -4.84 16.33
N GLN A 78 1.79 -4.57 17.22
CA GLN A 78 1.63 -4.65 18.68
C GLN A 78 0.82 -3.49 19.29
N GLY A 79 0.31 -2.55 18.47
CA GLY A 79 -0.47 -1.40 18.94
C GLY A 79 0.33 -0.32 19.68
N LYS A 80 1.66 -0.39 19.66
CA LYS A 80 2.55 0.55 20.39
C LYS A 80 2.75 1.88 19.67
N ALA A 81 2.24 2.03 18.45
CA ALA A 81 2.34 3.25 17.64
C ALA A 81 1.04 3.54 16.86
N PRO A 82 -0.05 3.95 17.56
CA PRO A 82 -1.38 4.11 16.94
C PRO A 82 -1.42 5.18 15.85
N PHE A 83 -0.59 6.21 15.93
CA PHE A 83 -0.51 7.28 14.92
C PHE A 83 0.10 6.81 13.58
N LEU A 84 0.95 5.77 13.59
CA LEU A 84 1.54 5.19 12.37
C LEU A 84 0.66 4.12 11.73
N GLN A 85 -0.39 3.67 12.44
CA GLN A 85 -1.24 2.58 11.99
C GLN A 85 -1.89 2.87 10.62
N PHE A 86 -2.28 4.12 10.35
CA PHE A 86 -2.84 4.51 9.05
C PHE A 86 -1.88 4.25 7.87
N PHE A 87 -0.58 4.49 8.07
CA PHE A 87 0.43 4.29 7.02
C PHE A 87 0.79 2.82 6.81
N TYR A 88 0.76 2.00 7.87
CA TYR A 88 1.17 0.58 7.81
C TYR A 88 0.02 -0.39 7.56
N ARG A 89 -1.24 -0.04 7.87
CA ARG A 89 -2.42 -0.90 7.70
C ARG A 89 -2.66 -1.32 6.26
N ARG A 90 -2.25 -0.51 5.27
CA ARG A 90 -2.33 -0.86 3.85
C ARG A 90 -1.31 -1.95 3.46
N ARG A 91 -0.20 -2.10 4.18
CA ARG A 91 0.87 -3.05 3.85
C ARG A 91 0.65 -4.44 4.45
N GLU A 92 0.09 -4.52 5.67
CA GLU A 92 -0.31 -5.80 6.29
C GLU A 92 -1.34 -6.56 5.43
N LEU A 93 -2.25 -5.83 4.77
CA LEU A 93 -3.22 -6.41 3.83
C LEU A 93 -2.57 -7.06 2.60
N TRP A 94 -1.35 -6.64 2.22
CA TRP A 94 -0.61 -7.19 1.08
C TRP A 94 0.26 -8.38 1.48
N LYS A 95 0.82 -8.40 2.70
CA LYS A 95 1.58 -9.56 3.23
C LYS A 95 0.67 -10.76 3.53
N ASN A 96 -0.57 -10.47 3.96
CA ASN A 96 -1.57 -11.47 4.28
C ASN A 96 -2.53 -11.75 3.11
N GLY A 97 -2.22 -11.25 1.92
CA GLY A 97 -3.02 -11.44 0.71
C GLY A 97 -2.31 -12.37 -0.26
N LEU A 98 -3.03 -13.36 -0.79
CA LEU A 98 -2.52 -14.25 -1.84
C LEU A 98 -3.44 -14.14 -3.06
N VAL A 99 -2.84 -13.97 -4.24
CA VAL A 99 -3.53 -13.94 -5.53
C VAL A 99 -2.97 -15.05 -6.39
N GLY A 100 -3.84 -15.83 -7.01
CA GLY A 100 -3.42 -16.84 -7.97
C GLY A 100 -4.60 -17.55 -8.63
N GLU A 101 -4.27 -18.41 -9.58
CA GLU A 101 -5.22 -19.16 -10.39
C GLU A 101 -5.49 -20.53 -9.75
N VAL A 102 -6.77 -20.91 -9.64
CA VAL A 102 -7.16 -22.22 -9.11
C VAL A 102 -6.76 -23.30 -10.10
N ILE A 103 -5.81 -24.16 -9.73
CA ILE A 103 -5.34 -25.27 -10.57
C ILE A 103 -5.98 -26.61 -10.15
N GLU A 104 -6.40 -26.73 -8.90
CA GLU A 104 -7.05 -27.94 -8.37
C GLU A 104 -8.04 -27.59 -7.27
N ILE A 105 -9.19 -28.27 -7.24
CA ILE A 105 -10.19 -28.13 -6.18
C ILE A 105 -10.19 -29.43 -5.38
N ARG A 106 -9.94 -29.33 -4.06
CA ARG A 106 -9.91 -30.45 -3.13
C ARG A 106 -11.00 -30.30 -2.08
N SER A 107 -11.33 -31.39 -1.39
CA SER A 107 -12.30 -31.37 -0.28
C SER A 107 -11.86 -30.51 0.90
N SER A 108 -10.55 -30.34 1.10
CA SER A 108 -9.95 -29.57 2.20
C SER A 108 -9.57 -28.13 1.83
N GLY A 109 -9.68 -27.74 0.55
CA GLY A 109 -9.16 -26.45 0.09
C GLY A 109 -8.98 -26.31 -1.42
N LEU A 110 -8.29 -25.24 -1.82
CA LEU A 110 -7.95 -24.95 -3.22
C LEU A 110 -6.44 -24.98 -3.40
N LEU A 111 -5.96 -25.68 -4.43
CA LEU A 111 -4.58 -25.54 -4.86
C LEU A 111 -4.51 -24.41 -5.88
N VAL A 112 -3.67 -23.42 -5.61
CA VAL A 112 -3.57 -22.21 -6.41
C VAL A 112 -2.15 -22.02 -6.89
N GLU A 113 -1.99 -21.62 -8.14
CA GLU A 113 -0.71 -21.19 -8.71
C GLU A 113 -0.62 -19.66 -8.70
N THR A 114 0.39 -19.12 -8.02
CA THR A 114 0.65 -17.68 -8.01
C THR A 114 1.27 -17.23 -9.34
N GLY A 115 1.25 -15.93 -9.62
CA GLY A 115 1.91 -15.38 -10.81
C GLY A 115 3.42 -15.63 -10.90
N GLU A 116 4.05 -16.08 -9.81
CA GLU A 116 5.46 -16.49 -9.74
C GLU A 116 5.67 -17.99 -10.04
N GLY A 117 4.60 -18.73 -10.36
CA GLY A 117 4.63 -20.18 -10.61
C GLY A 117 4.72 -21.04 -9.34
N LYS A 118 4.52 -20.45 -8.16
CA LYS A 118 4.50 -21.19 -6.89
C LYS A 118 3.11 -21.78 -6.66
N ARG A 119 3.05 -23.06 -6.32
CA ARG A 119 1.80 -23.75 -5.93
C ARG A 119 1.60 -23.66 -4.43
N VAL A 120 0.44 -23.20 -4.01
CA VAL A 120 0.09 -22.99 -2.60
C VAL A 120 -1.27 -23.62 -2.32
N LEU A 121 -1.33 -24.42 -1.26
CA LEU A 121 -2.59 -24.99 -0.78
C LEU A 121 -3.27 -23.98 0.13
N ILE A 122 -4.45 -23.51 -0.29
CA ILE A 122 -5.33 -22.67 0.52
C ILE A 122 -6.28 -23.59 1.28
N GLN A 123 -6.12 -23.70 2.58
CA GLN A 123 -7.00 -24.52 3.42
C GLN A 123 -8.27 -23.75 3.79
N PHE A 124 -9.41 -24.44 3.72
CA PHE A 124 -10.66 -23.85 4.17
C PHE A 124 -10.76 -23.87 5.70
N THR A 125 -10.81 -22.69 6.31
CA THR A 125 -11.10 -22.56 7.75
C THR A 125 -12.63 -22.60 7.97
N GLU A 126 -13.09 -23.13 9.11
CA GLU A 126 -14.52 -23.28 9.44
C GLU A 126 -15.34 -21.97 9.40
N ASN A 127 -14.69 -20.81 9.38
CA ASN A 127 -15.29 -19.47 9.38
C ASN A 127 -14.95 -18.64 8.12
N ILE A 128 -14.80 -19.25 6.94
CA ILE A 128 -14.56 -18.47 5.73
C ILE A 128 -15.81 -17.68 5.34
N LEU A 129 -15.64 -16.37 5.23
CA LEU A 129 -16.61 -15.49 4.60
C LEU A 129 -16.55 -15.69 3.08
N LEU A 130 -17.24 -16.72 2.61
CA LEU A 130 -17.49 -16.92 1.19
C LEU A 130 -18.55 -15.90 0.73
N PRO A 131 -18.36 -15.20 -0.40
CA PRO A 131 -19.47 -14.50 -1.02
C PRO A 131 -20.55 -15.55 -1.32
N MET A 132 -21.76 -15.33 -0.81
CA MET A 132 -22.90 -16.23 -1.01
C MET A 132 -22.99 -16.60 -2.50
N GLY A 133 -22.84 -17.89 -2.82
CA GLY A 133 -22.99 -18.42 -4.18
C GLY A 133 -21.74 -18.47 -5.06
N SER A 134 -20.53 -18.45 -4.50
CA SER A 134 -19.30 -18.64 -5.29
C SER A 134 -18.86 -20.11 -5.34
N ASP A 135 -19.24 -20.80 -6.42
CA ASP A 135 -18.63 -22.07 -6.83
C ASP A 135 -17.33 -21.74 -7.60
N PHE A 136 -16.17 -21.88 -6.94
CA PHE A 136 -14.87 -21.72 -7.60
C PHE A 136 -14.68 -22.78 -8.68
N LYS A 137 -14.10 -22.39 -9.82
CA LYS A 137 -13.74 -23.29 -10.92
C LYS A 137 -12.24 -23.30 -11.15
N ILE A 138 -11.75 -24.40 -11.70
CA ILE A 138 -10.37 -24.49 -12.18
C ILE A 138 -10.20 -23.43 -13.29
N GLY A 139 -9.14 -22.63 -13.19
CA GLY A 139 -8.86 -21.50 -14.05
C GLY A 139 -9.36 -20.14 -13.52
N ASP A 140 -10.12 -20.12 -12.42
CA ASP A 140 -10.55 -18.87 -11.81
C ASP A 140 -9.37 -18.19 -11.11
N LEU A 141 -9.19 -16.89 -11.37
CA LEU A 141 -8.29 -16.06 -10.61
C LEU A 141 -8.97 -15.71 -9.29
N ILE A 142 -8.31 -16.02 -8.17
CA ILE A 142 -8.83 -15.74 -6.85
C ILE A 142 -7.87 -14.86 -6.04
N ARG A 143 -8.46 -14.01 -5.21
CA ARG A 143 -7.76 -13.23 -4.20
C ARG A 143 -8.25 -13.66 -2.83
N THR A 144 -7.32 -14.06 -1.98
CA THR A 144 -7.60 -14.45 -0.60
C THR A 144 -6.82 -13.59 0.38
N VAL A 145 -7.40 -13.40 1.57
CA VAL A 145 -6.71 -12.83 2.73
C VAL A 145 -6.73 -13.86 3.84
N GLY A 146 -5.58 -14.08 4.47
CA GLY A 146 -5.34 -15.20 5.36
C GLY A 146 -4.04 -15.09 6.13
N LYS A 147 -3.63 -16.19 6.76
CA LYS A 147 -2.36 -16.29 7.48
C LYS A 147 -1.59 -17.52 6.99
N TRP A 148 -0.29 -17.38 6.88
CA TRP A 148 0.62 -18.51 6.62
C TRP A 148 0.80 -19.37 7.86
N ASP A 149 0.73 -20.68 7.69
CA ASP A 149 1.16 -21.68 8.68
C ASP A 149 2.12 -22.66 7.98
N GLY A 150 3.42 -22.42 8.10
CA GLY A 150 4.43 -23.14 7.34
C GLY A 150 4.32 -22.91 5.83
N GLU A 151 4.03 -23.97 5.08
CA GLU A 151 3.85 -23.92 3.61
C GLU A 151 2.38 -23.72 3.19
N ASP A 152 1.46 -23.86 4.14
CA ASP A 152 0.02 -23.77 3.90
C ASP A 152 -0.51 -22.36 4.19
N PHE A 153 -1.55 -21.97 3.45
CA PHE A 153 -2.20 -20.68 3.62
C PHE A 153 -3.63 -20.85 4.14
N HIS A 154 -3.88 -20.39 5.37
CA HIS A 154 -5.21 -20.42 5.98
C HIS A 154 -5.99 -19.18 5.58
N ALA A 155 -6.96 -19.36 4.68
CA ALA A 155 -7.80 -18.27 4.22
C ALA A 155 -8.90 -17.93 5.23
N TYR A 156 -9.13 -16.62 5.43
CA TYR A 156 -10.30 -16.09 6.14
C TYR A 156 -11.36 -15.55 5.17
N VAL A 157 -10.89 -14.99 4.04
CA VAL A 157 -11.73 -14.43 2.99
C VAL A 157 -11.21 -14.92 1.66
N LEU A 158 -12.12 -15.39 0.79
CA LEU A 158 -11.84 -15.72 -0.60
C LEU A 158 -12.77 -14.94 -1.51
N ARG A 159 -12.22 -14.33 -2.55
CA ARG A 159 -13.01 -13.65 -3.58
C ARG A 159 -12.54 -14.05 -4.97
N PRO A 160 -13.44 -14.37 -5.90
CA PRO A 160 -13.09 -14.42 -7.30
C PRO A 160 -12.70 -13.01 -7.77
N THR A 161 -11.68 -12.93 -8.61
CA THR A 161 -11.25 -11.71 -9.29
C THR A 161 -11.57 -11.88 -10.77
N ASN A 162 -12.49 -11.08 -11.29
CA ASN A 162 -12.70 -11.01 -12.73
C ASN A 162 -11.51 -10.30 -13.39
N LYS A 163 -10.96 -10.92 -14.43
CA LYS A 163 -9.82 -10.42 -15.24
C LYS A 163 -10.06 -9.03 -15.89
N ALA A 164 -11.26 -8.45 -15.75
CA ALA A 164 -11.72 -7.27 -16.47
C ALA A 164 -11.91 -6.00 -15.61
N GLU A 165 -11.80 -6.05 -14.28
CA GLU A 165 -12.12 -4.88 -13.42
C GLU A 165 -10.92 -4.14 -12.82
N ASP A 166 -9.68 -4.65 -12.97
CA ASP A 166 -8.47 -4.04 -12.36
C ASP A 166 -7.36 -3.71 -13.38
N LEU A 167 -7.72 -3.31 -14.62
CA LEU A 167 -6.80 -2.68 -15.58
C LEU A 167 -7.18 -1.21 -15.84
#